data_AF-A0BWU9-F1
#
_entry.id   AF-A0BWU9-F1
#
_cell.length_a   1.000
_cell.length_b   1.000
_cell.length_c   1.000
_cell.angle_alpha   90.00
_cell.angle_beta   90.00
_cell.angle_gamma   90.00
#
_symmetry.space_group_name_H-M   'P 1'
#
loop_
_entity.id
_entity.type
_entity.pdbx_description
1 polymer ?
#
loop_
_entity_poly.entity_id
_entity_poly.type
_entity_poly.pdbx_seq_one_letter_code
_entity_poly.pdbx_strand_id
1 'polypeptide(L)'
;MSSDTESPIFRRRESRRDSTLSQITGAIGANQNLQVLNDRKVLLLYASGATAAEGELNEQHMTVVKGRLEQRMKHISFLCDLEYTQYHNQDGCLTTPVSEYGRRTVYKVMELDQITNSRQTSYADIRHIAEIIKENYEKFSAFVILSGIATITYLGTNLSFMLENLQKTVVITGSLIPLSFMRNDAFQNILDSLILAGHFLIPEVLIVMDHSLQSQQMSIIEM
;
A
#
# COMPACT_ATOMS: atom_id res chain seq x y z
N MET A 1 -7.48 73.80 -3.05
CA MET A 1 -8.63 73.33 -3.86
C MET A 1 -8.01 72.38 -4.88
N SER A 2 -8.22 71.08 -4.92
CA SER A 2 -9.36 70.21 -4.57
C SER A 2 -8.79 68.77 -4.49
N SER A 3 -8.73 68.17 -3.30
CA SER A 3 -9.69 67.19 -2.76
C SER A 3 -9.59 65.79 -3.39
N ASP A 4 -8.96 64.89 -2.64
CA ASP A 4 -9.10 63.45 -2.69
C ASP A 4 -10.56 63.00 -2.73
N THR A 5 -10.92 62.14 -3.69
CA THR A 5 -12.12 61.30 -3.60
C THR A 5 -11.90 59.97 -4.35
N GLU A 6 -11.09 59.07 -3.79
CA GLU A 6 -11.31 57.64 -4.05
C GLU A 6 -12.54 57.18 -3.26
N SER A 7 -13.52 56.63 -3.97
CA SER A 7 -14.82 56.25 -3.41
C SER A 7 -14.71 55.13 -2.35
N PRO A 8 -15.50 55.18 -1.24
CA PRO A 8 -15.35 54.25 -0.11
C PRO A 8 -15.85 52.81 -0.38
N ILE A 9 -16.35 52.53 -1.58
CA ILE A 9 -17.06 51.29 -1.91
C ILE A 9 -16.09 50.16 -2.27
N PHE A 10 -14.86 50.47 -2.71
CA PHE A 10 -13.92 49.47 -3.20
C PHE A 10 -12.99 48.87 -2.12
N ARG A 11 -12.77 49.56 -0.98
CA ARG A 11 -11.87 49.06 0.09
C ARG A 11 -12.44 47.91 0.95
N ARG A 12 -13.73 47.57 0.83
CA ARG A 12 -14.41 46.68 1.81
C ARG A 12 -14.64 45.24 1.34
N ARG A 13 -14.28 44.89 0.09
CA ARG A 13 -14.55 43.55 -0.49
C ARG A 13 -13.33 42.62 -0.59
N GLU A 14 -12.10 43.13 -0.56
CA GLU A 14 -10.89 42.29 -0.62
C GLU A 14 -10.56 41.66 0.74
N SER A 15 -10.63 42.43 1.83
CA SER A 15 -10.33 41.96 3.19
C SER A 15 -11.16 40.73 3.66
N ARG A 16 -12.41 40.58 3.17
CA ARG A 16 -13.26 39.42 3.50
C ARG A 16 -12.96 38.20 2.64
N ARG A 17 -12.46 38.35 1.41
CA ARG A 17 -12.11 37.19 0.56
C ARG A 17 -10.80 36.56 1.02
N ASP A 18 -9.82 37.38 1.40
CA ASP A 18 -8.52 36.89 1.87
C ASP A 18 -8.62 36.20 3.23
N SER A 19 -9.47 36.69 4.13
CA SER A 19 -9.75 36.01 5.40
C SER A 19 -10.46 34.67 5.20
N THR A 20 -11.35 34.56 4.21
CA THR A 20 -12.07 33.31 3.93
C THR A 20 -11.18 32.32 3.18
N LEU A 21 -10.36 32.78 2.23
CA LEU A 21 -9.37 31.94 1.54
C LEU A 21 -8.29 31.45 2.48
N SER A 22 -7.72 32.30 3.36
CA SER A 22 -6.76 31.87 4.39
C SER A 22 -7.38 30.93 5.43
N GLN A 23 -8.65 31.10 5.78
CA GLN A 23 -9.38 30.16 6.65
C GLN A 23 -9.67 28.84 5.94
N ILE A 24 -9.93 28.84 4.62
CA ILE A 24 -10.09 27.63 3.82
C ILE A 24 -8.76 26.91 3.62
N THR A 25 -7.66 27.59 3.25
CA THR A 25 -6.32 26.97 3.19
C THR A 25 -5.82 26.55 4.56
N GLY A 26 -6.13 27.28 5.61
CA GLY A 26 -5.85 26.91 7.01
C GLY A 26 -6.64 25.68 7.46
N ALA A 27 -7.92 25.57 7.08
CA ALA A 27 -8.75 24.40 7.37
C ALA A 27 -8.39 23.19 6.51
N ILE A 28 -7.97 23.39 5.26
CA ILE A 28 -7.44 22.33 4.38
C ILE A 28 -6.08 21.85 4.91
N GLY A 29 -5.17 22.74 5.29
CA GLY A 29 -3.87 22.39 5.87
C GLY A 29 -3.98 21.75 7.26
N ALA A 30 -4.92 22.19 8.09
CA ALA A 30 -5.21 21.57 9.38
C ALA A 30 -5.86 20.19 9.24
N ASN A 31 -6.79 20.02 8.27
CA ASN A 31 -7.36 18.70 7.96
C ASN A 31 -6.34 17.75 7.32
N GLN A 32 -5.45 18.24 6.46
CA GLN A 32 -4.36 17.44 5.90
C GLN A 32 -3.39 16.98 6.99
N ASN A 33 -3.01 17.85 7.93
CA ASN A 33 -2.17 17.46 9.07
C ASN A 33 -2.87 16.48 10.02
N LEU A 34 -4.19 16.60 10.23
CA LEU A 34 -4.97 15.64 11.01
C LEU A 34 -5.17 14.29 10.28
N GLN A 35 -5.23 14.31 8.94
CA GLN A 35 -5.27 13.11 8.10
C GLN A 35 -3.93 12.38 8.10
N VAL A 36 -2.80 13.09 8.03
CA VAL A 36 -1.44 12.50 8.15
C VAL A 36 -1.28 11.72 9.47
N LEU A 37 -1.93 12.16 10.55
CA LEU A 37 -1.95 11.46 11.85
C LEU A 37 -2.85 10.21 11.88
N ASN A 38 -3.77 10.07 10.93
CA ASN A 38 -4.73 8.96 10.82
C ASN A 38 -4.40 7.97 9.69
N ASP A 39 -3.34 8.24 8.92
CA ASP A 39 -2.90 7.35 7.85
C ASP A 39 -2.34 6.06 8.46
N ARG A 40 -2.88 4.92 8.03
CA ARG A 40 -2.44 3.61 8.53
C ARG A 40 -1.13 3.23 7.86
N LYS A 41 -0.17 2.84 8.69
CA LYS A 41 1.12 2.33 8.25
C LYS A 41 1.01 0.82 8.00
N VAL A 42 1.20 0.39 6.77
CA VAL A 42 1.13 -1.02 6.34
C VAL A 42 2.52 -1.57 6.08
N LEU A 43 2.82 -2.78 6.55
CA LEU A 43 4.04 -3.47 6.15
C LEU A 43 3.72 -4.37 4.96
N LEU A 44 4.31 -4.10 3.80
CA LEU A 44 4.23 -4.96 2.63
C LEU A 44 5.50 -5.83 2.58
N LEU A 45 5.32 -7.11 2.90
CA LEU A 45 6.37 -8.11 2.94
C LEU A 45 6.35 -8.94 1.66
N TYR A 46 7.40 -8.84 0.86
CA TYR A 46 7.64 -9.76 -0.24
C TYR A 46 8.38 -11.00 0.27
N ALA A 47 7.66 -12.12 0.31
CA ALA A 47 8.19 -13.40 0.76
C ALA A 47 8.66 -14.28 -0.41
N SER A 48 7.84 -14.43 -1.45
CA SER A 48 8.14 -15.28 -2.60
C SER A 48 7.21 -15.01 -3.79
N GLY A 49 7.40 -15.73 -4.90
CA GLY A 49 6.48 -15.73 -6.04
C GLY A 49 6.94 -14.92 -7.25
N ALA A 50 6.06 -14.78 -8.23
CA ALA A 50 6.37 -14.09 -9.48
C ALA A 50 6.24 -12.56 -9.37
N THR A 51 5.56 -12.04 -8.35
CA THR A 51 5.17 -10.62 -8.26
C THR A 51 6.33 -9.63 -8.44
N ALA A 52 7.50 -9.93 -7.87
CA ALA A 52 8.70 -9.08 -7.95
C ALA A 52 9.72 -9.53 -9.03
N ALA A 53 9.38 -10.53 -9.84
CA ALA A 53 10.30 -11.07 -10.81
C ALA A 53 10.51 -10.10 -12.00
N GLU A 54 11.74 -10.05 -12.50
CA GLU A 54 12.20 -9.21 -13.61
C GLU A 54 12.81 -10.12 -14.69
N GLY A 55 12.64 -9.77 -15.96
CA GLY A 55 13.16 -10.56 -17.10
C GLY A 55 12.20 -10.61 -18.28
N GLU A 56 12.55 -11.43 -19.27
CA GLU A 56 11.67 -11.72 -20.40
C GLU A 56 10.73 -12.89 -20.07
N LEU A 57 9.55 -12.92 -20.69
CA LEU A 57 8.49 -13.93 -20.49
C LEU A 57 8.90 -15.37 -20.88
N ASN A 58 10.14 -15.58 -21.30
CA ASN A 58 10.71 -16.89 -21.53
C ASN A 58 11.17 -17.46 -20.18
N GLU A 59 10.52 -18.52 -19.70
CA GLU A 59 10.68 -19.12 -18.35
C GLU A 59 12.12 -19.35 -17.86
N GLN A 60 13.11 -19.33 -18.76
CA GLN A 60 14.53 -19.48 -18.46
C GLN A 60 15.23 -18.21 -17.93
N HIS A 61 14.60 -17.03 -17.95
CA HIS A 61 15.26 -15.75 -17.65
C HIS A 61 14.57 -14.86 -16.60
N MET A 62 13.60 -15.38 -15.86
CA MET A 62 12.97 -14.61 -14.76
C MET A 62 13.83 -14.69 -13.50
N THR A 63 14.25 -13.54 -12.99
CA THR A 63 15.04 -13.43 -11.75
C THR A 63 14.42 -12.39 -10.83
N VAL A 64 14.51 -12.62 -9.53
CA VAL A 64 14.09 -11.60 -8.55
C VAL A 64 15.32 -10.86 -8.07
N VAL A 65 15.29 -9.54 -8.16
CA VAL A 65 16.41 -8.68 -7.76
C VAL A 65 15.94 -7.79 -6.61
N LYS A 66 16.64 -7.89 -5.48
CA LYS A 66 16.29 -7.17 -4.27
C LYS A 66 16.22 -5.65 -4.52
N GLY A 67 15.16 -5.02 -4.02
CA GLY A 67 14.91 -3.58 -4.12
C GLY A 67 14.30 -3.13 -5.45
N ARG A 68 14.19 -4.02 -6.46
CA ARG A 68 13.51 -3.67 -7.72
C ARG A 68 12.02 -3.53 -7.57
N LEU A 69 11.39 -4.31 -6.69
CA LEU A 69 9.95 -4.20 -6.44
C LEU A 69 9.62 -2.79 -5.90
N GLU A 70 10.30 -2.36 -4.83
CA GLU A 70 10.10 -1.01 -4.29
C GLU A 70 10.38 0.08 -5.34
N GLN A 71 11.45 -0.07 -6.11
CA GLN A 71 11.78 0.87 -7.19
C GLN A 71 10.65 0.94 -8.23
N ARG A 72 10.09 -0.20 -8.64
CA ARG A 72 8.97 -0.26 -9.58
C ARG A 72 7.75 0.44 -9.02
N MET A 73 7.40 0.15 -7.76
CA MET A 73 6.24 0.74 -7.09
C MET A 73 6.34 2.27 -7.01
N LYS A 74 7.53 2.84 -6.80
CA LYS A 74 7.77 4.31 -6.84
C LYS A 74 7.39 4.96 -8.18
N HIS A 75 7.46 4.21 -9.27
CA HIS A 75 7.16 4.72 -10.62
C HIS A 75 5.72 4.46 -11.07
N ILE A 76 4.89 3.81 -10.25
CA ILE A 76 3.48 3.56 -10.55
C ILE A 76 2.65 4.56 -9.74
N SER A 77 2.07 5.56 -10.42
CA SER A 77 1.38 6.68 -9.78
C SER A 77 0.24 6.25 -8.83
N PHE A 78 -0.43 5.13 -9.11
CA PHE A 78 -1.50 4.61 -8.24
C PHE A 78 -0.99 3.88 -7.00
N LEU A 79 0.25 3.39 -7.01
CA LEU A 79 0.88 2.76 -5.84
C LEU A 79 1.69 3.78 -5.04
N CYS A 80 2.21 4.84 -5.66
CA CYS A 80 3.06 5.82 -5.01
C CYS A 80 2.82 7.23 -5.57
N ASP A 81 2.29 8.10 -4.72
CA ASP A 81 2.36 9.55 -4.89
C ASP A 81 3.78 9.99 -4.49
N LEU A 82 4.66 10.06 -5.48
CA LEU A 82 6.09 10.28 -5.27
C LEU A 82 6.39 11.65 -4.65
N GLU A 83 5.69 12.69 -5.10
CA GLU A 83 5.88 14.07 -4.60
C GLU A 83 5.47 14.16 -3.12
N TYR A 84 4.29 13.63 -2.78
CA TYR A 84 3.83 13.58 -1.40
C TYR A 84 4.77 12.75 -0.52
N THR A 85 5.19 11.59 -1.02
CA THR A 85 6.10 10.69 -0.31
C THR A 85 7.42 11.37 0.01
N GLN A 86 8.04 12.07 -0.95
CA GLN A 86 9.32 12.76 -0.76
C GLN A 86 9.24 13.89 0.27
N TYR A 87 8.11 14.60 0.32
CA TYR A 87 7.93 15.73 1.23
C TYR A 87 7.56 15.29 2.66
N HIS A 88 6.72 14.26 2.80
CA HIS A 88 6.14 13.88 4.10
C HIS A 88 6.77 12.65 4.75
N ASN A 89 7.52 11.82 4.02
CA ASN A 89 7.94 10.51 4.52
C ASN A 89 9.46 10.30 4.42
N GLN A 90 10.13 10.40 5.58
CA GLN A 90 11.60 10.23 5.67
C GLN A 90 12.01 8.81 6.09
N ASP A 91 11.06 7.95 6.47
CA ASP A 91 11.32 6.57 6.93
C ASP A 91 11.52 5.58 5.75
N GLY A 92 11.59 6.10 4.53
CA GLY A 92 11.59 5.31 3.29
C GLY A 92 10.31 4.50 3.10
N CYS A 93 9.18 4.97 3.64
CA CYS A 93 7.87 4.42 3.30
C CYS A 93 7.36 5.08 2.02
N LEU A 94 6.55 4.35 1.25
CA LEU A 94 5.80 4.85 0.12
C LEU A 94 4.42 5.27 0.58
N THR A 95 3.80 6.20 -0.14
CA THR A 95 2.46 6.68 0.18
C THR A 95 1.60 6.65 -1.06
N THR A 96 0.42 6.03 -0.99
CA THR A 96 -0.53 6.03 -2.11
C THR A 96 -1.11 7.43 -2.33
N PRO A 97 -1.69 7.70 -3.52
CA PRO A 97 -2.65 8.79 -3.67
C PRO A 97 -3.80 8.69 -2.66
N VAL A 98 -4.56 9.77 -2.54
CA VAL A 98 -5.80 9.76 -1.76
C VAL A 98 -6.79 8.82 -2.44
N SER A 99 -7.24 7.80 -1.70
CA SER A 99 -8.25 6.84 -2.15
C SER A 99 -9.66 7.45 -2.17
N GLU A 100 -10.63 6.68 -2.66
CA GLU A 100 -12.06 7.03 -2.62
C GLU A 100 -12.56 7.16 -1.16
N TYR A 101 -11.86 6.54 -0.22
CA TYR A 101 -12.12 6.63 1.22
C TYR A 101 -11.55 7.90 1.87
N GLY A 102 -11.00 8.84 1.07
CA GLY A 102 -10.53 10.14 1.54
C GLY A 102 -9.28 10.11 2.41
N ARG A 103 -8.53 8.99 2.38
CA ARG A 103 -7.28 8.79 3.14
C ARG A 103 -6.19 8.17 2.27
N ARG A 104 -4.93 8.32 2.69
CA ARG A 104 -3.78 7.68 2.04
C ARG A 104 -3.40 6.42 2.81
N THR A 105 -2.75 5.50 2.13
CA THR A 105 -2.11 4.35 2.76
C THR A 105 -0.61 4.57 2.71
N VAL A 106 0.01 4.65 3.89
CA VAL A 106 1.46 4.69 4.02
C VAL A 106 1.94 3.26 4.16
N TYR A 107 2.92 2.82 3.39
CA TYR A 107 3.40 1.46 3.47
C TYR A 107 4.92 1.34 3.30
N LYS A 108 5.50 0.34 3.97
CA LYS A 108 6.92 0.00 3.85
C LYS A 108 7.06 -1.30 3.07
N VAL A 109 7.89 -1.30 2.04
CA VAL A 109 8.27 -2.53 1.34
C VAL A 109 9.44 -3.19 2.08
N MET A 110 9.28 -4.46 2.40
CA MET A 110 10.32 -5.31 2.98
C MET A 110 10.44 -6.57 2.11
N GLU A 111 11.64 -6.88 1.66
CA GLU A 111 11.92 -8.05 0.83
C GLU A 111 12.80 -9.01 1.63
N LEU A 112 12.37 -10.28 1.76
CA LEU A 112 13.16 -11.30 2.46
C LEU A 112 14.48 -11.57 1.73
N ASP A 113 15.54 -11.86 2.49
CA ASP A 113 16.89 -12.09 1.96
C ASP A 113 17.01 -13.39 1.16
N GLN A 114 16.31 -14.44 1.61
CA GLN A 114 16.24 -15.72 0.91
C GLN A 114 15.10 -15.68 -0.10
N ILE A 115 15.33 -14.99 -1.22
CA ILE A 115 14.48 -15.18 -2.41
C ILE A 115 14.89 -16.50 -3.04
N THR A 116 14.52 -17.60 -2.41
CA THR A 116 14.83 -18.93 -2.93
C THR A 116 14.02 -19.15 -4.21
N ASN A 117 14.69 -19.61 -5.26
CA ASN A 117 14.06 -20.12 -6.49
C ASN A 117 13.17 -21.36 -6.23
N SER A 118 13.02 -21.79 -4.97
CA SER A 118 12.07 -22.83 -4.58
C SER A 118 10.66 -22.27 -4.70
N ARG A 119 9.88 -22.82 -5.62
CA ARG A 119 8.44 -22.57 -5.80
C ARG A 119 7.59 -23.05 -4.61
N GLN A 120 8.19 -23.36 -3.47
CA GLN A 120 7.56 -23.96 -2.30
C GLN A 120 7.97 -23.19 -1.04
N THR A 121 6.97 -22.69 -0.32
CA THR A 121 7.12 -22.06 0.98
C THR A 121 7.18 -23.15 2.04
N SER A 122 8.32 -23.27 2.72
CA SER A 122 8.49 -24.24 3.81
C SER A 122 7.84 -23.75 5.09
N TYR A 123 7.59 -24.65 6.05
CA TYR A 123 7.10 -24.25 7.37
C TYR A 123 8.04 -23.29 8.11
N ALA A 124 9.36 -23.41 7.87
CA ALA A 124 10.35 -22.48 8.44
C ALA A 124 10.17 -21.07 7.87
N ASP A 125 9.86 -20.94 6.58
CA ASP A 125 9.59 -19.65 5.93
C ASP A 125 8.31 -19.02 6.50
N ILE A 126 7.26 -19.82 6.71
CA ILE A 126 6.00 -19.34 7.31
C ILE A 126 6.23 -18.85 8.73
N ARG A 127 6.98 -19.62 9.53
CA ARG A 127 7.36 -19.24 10.88
C ARG A 127 8.14 -17.92 10.87
N HIS A 128 9.07 -17.76 9.93
CA HIS A 128 9.85 -16.53 9.79
C HIS A 128 8.96 -15.33 9.45
N ILE A 129 7.97 -15.51 8.56
CA ILE A 129 6.96 -14.48 8.27
C ILE A 129 6.18 -14.10 9.54
N ALA A 130 5.73 -15.08 10.33
CA ALA A 130 5.02 -14.82 11.58
C ALA A 130 5.89 -14.08 12.61
N GLU A 131 7.18 -14.42 12.71
CA GLU A 131 8.15 -13.73 13.56
C GLU A 131 8.33 -12.26 13.11
N ILE A 132 8.45 -11.99 11.82
CA ILE A 132 8.53 -10.62 11.28
C ILE A 132 7.28 -9.81 11.62
N ILE A 133 6.09 -10.41 11.46
CA ILE A 133 4.82 -9.75 11.82
C ILE A 133 4.82 -9.40 13.31
N LYS A 134 5.24 -10.33 14.16
CA LYS A 134 5.31 -10.13 15.61
C LYS A 134 6.29 -9.02 16.00
N GLU A 135 7.49 -8.99 15.42
CA GLU A 135 8.51 -7.97 15.68
C GLU A 135 8.09 -6.58 15.23
N ASN A 136 7.25 -6.51 14.20
CA ASN A 136 6.76 -5.27 13.62
C ASN A 136 5.33 -4.95 14.06
N TYR A 137 4.74 -5.74 14.97
CA TYR A 137 3.34 -5.64 15.34
C TYR A 137 3.01 -4.24 15.84
N GLU A 138 3.80 -3.65 16.74
CA GLU A 138 3.53 -2.30 17.26
C GLU A 138 3.75 -1.17 16.24
N LYS A 139 4.60 -1.39 15.23
CA LYS A 139 5.02 -0.34 14.28
C LYS A 139 4.04 -0.14 13.12
N PHE A 140 3.26 -1.18 12.80
CA PHE A 140 2.35 -1.19 11.65
C PHE A 140 0.93 -1.50 12.10
N SER A 141 -0.05 -0.92 11.40
CA SER A 141 -1.47 -1.11 11.66
C SER A 141 -2.04 -2.35 10.95
N ALA A 142 -1.39 -2.78 9.87
CA ALA A 142 -1.78 -3.94 9.08
C ALA A 142 -0.58 -4.48 8.28
N PHE A 143 -0.75 -5.67 7.71
CA PHE A 143 0.28 -6.40 6.98
C PHE A 143 -0.25 -6.86 5.62
N VAL A 144 0.59 -6.78 4.59
CA VAL A 144 0.35 -7.36 3.27
C VAL A 144 1.53 -8.29 2.97
N ILE A 145 1.26 -9.54 2.62
CA ILE A 145 2.28 -10.54 2.31
C ILE A 145 2.13 -10.92 0.84
N LEU A 146 3.19 -10.68 0.05
CA LEU A 146 3.29 -11.15 -1.32
C LEU A 146 3.95 -12.53 -1.33
N SER A 147 3.25 -13.52 -1.86
CA SER A 147 3.74 -14.89 -1.96
C SER A 147 3.41 -15.52 -3.33
N GLY A 148 4.00 -16.68 -3.60
CA GLY A 148 3.67 -17.47 -4.77
C GLY A 148 2.24 -18.00 -4.70
N ILE A 149 1.48 -17.85 -5.79
CA ILE A 149 0.08 -18.27 -5.88
C ILE A 149 -0.15 -19.74 -5.47
N ALA A 150 0.77 -20.63 -5.83
CA ALA A 150 0.70 -22.05 -5.52
C ALA A 150 0.74 -22.36 -4.01
N THR A 151 1.19 -21.40 -3.19
CA THR A 151 1.40 -21.58 -1.75
C THR A 151 0.57 -20.64 -0.89
N ILE A 152 -0.24 -19.75 -1.47
CA ILE A 152 -1.00 -18.74 -0.73
C ILE A 152 -1.98 -19.35 0.27
N THR A 153 -2.76 -20.35 -0.14
CA THR A 153 -3.70 -21.03 0.77
C THR A 153 -2.96 -21.73 1.90
N TYR A 154 -1.88 -22.45 1.58
CA TYR A 154 -1.05 -23.12 2.58
C TYR A 154 -0.44 -22.13 3.57
N LEU A 155 0.09 -21.01 3.09
CA LEU A 155 0.63 -19.93 3.91
C LEU A 155 -0.45 -19.36 4.83
N GLY A 156 -1.61 -19.00 4.29
CA GLY A 156 -2.64 -18.33 5.07
C GLY A 156 -3.32 -19.24 6.07
N THR A 157 -3.55 -20.53 5.76
CA THR A 157 -4.04 -21.49 6.76
C THR A 157 -3.06 -21.62 7.93
N ASN A 158 -1.76 -21.72 7.65
CA ASN A 158 -0.78 -21.80 8.74
C ASN A 158 -0.73 -20.49 9.55
N LEU A 159 -0.77 -19.33 8.89
CA LEU A 159 -0.76 -18.04 9.57
C LEU A 159 -2.03 -17.80 10.40
N SER A 160 -3.21 -18.25 9.97
CA SER A 160 -4.43 -18.11 10.77
C SER A 160 -4.35 -18.88 12.09
N PHE A 161 -3.68 -20.04 12.10
CA PHE A 161 -3.38 -20.77 13.34
C PHE A 161 -2.23 -20.16 14.15
N MET A 162 -1.18 -19.65 13.51
CA MET A 162 0.00 -19.11 14.21
C MET A 162 -0.24 -17.74 14.86
N LEU A 163 -1.07 -16.90 14.24
CA LEU A 163 -1.35 -15.53 14.68
C LEU A 163 -2.56 -15.51 15.62
N GLU A 164 -2.41 -16.14 16.79
CA GLU A 164 -3.45 -16.15 17.81
C GLU A 164 -3.80 -14.73 18.30
N ASN A 165 -5.10 -14.48 18.52
CA ASN A 165 -5.63 -13.20 18.98
C ASN A 165 -5.23 -12.01 18.08
N LEU A 166 -5.24 -12.23 16.76
CA LEU A 166 -4.99 -11.19 15.78
C LEU A 166 -5.96 -10.02 15.98
N GLN A 167 -5.42 -8.80 15.99
CA GLN A 167 -6.17 -7.54 16.12
C GLN A 167 -5.91 -6.59 14.95
N LYS A 168 -5.19 -7.07 13.93
CA LYS A 168 -4.73 -6.29 12.78
C LYS A 168 -5.00 -7.08 11.52
N THR A 169 -5.29 -6.37 10.44
CA THR A 169 -5.54 -7.02 9.15
C THR A 169 -4.24 -7.57 8.59
N VAL A 170 -4.27 -8.84 8.18
CA VAL A 170 -3.17 -9.49 7.47
C VAL A 170 -3.72 -9.96 6.13
N VAL A 171 -3.25 -9.35 5.05
CA VAL A 171 -3.66 -9.72 3.69
C VAL A 171 -2.55 -10.51 3.02
N ILE A 172 -2.89 -11.63 2.40
CA ILE A 172 -1.98 -12.44 1.59
C ILE A 172 -2.43 -12.31 0.14
N THR A 173 -1.48 -12.03 -0.74
CA THR A 173 -1.73 -11.93 -2.17
C THR A 173 -0.54 -12.42 -2.99
N GLY A 174 -0.72 -12.55 -4.29
CA GLY A 174 0.27 -13.03 -5.25
C GLY A 174 -0.15 -12.71 -6.67
N SER A 175 0.67 -13.08 -7.63
CA SER A 175 0.38 -12.85 -9.05
C SER A 175 0.94 -13.97 -9.92
N LEU A 176 0.29 -14.15 -11.07
CA LEU A 176 0.78 -15.01 -12.15
C LEU A 176 1.77 -14.27 -13.02
N ILE A 177 1.49 -13.00 -13.33
CA ILE A 177 2.30 -12.14 -14.18
C ILE A 177 2.99 -11.08 -13.30
N PRO A 178 4.33 -11.00 -13.32
CA PRO A 178 5.07 -10.04 -12.52
C PRO A 178 4.71 -8.58 -12.79
N LEU A 179 4.91 -7.72 -11.79
CA LEU A 179 4.66 -6.28 -11.88
C LEU A 179 5.53 -5.58 -12.94
N SER A 180 6.63 -6.20 -13.36
CA SER A 180 7.55 -5.69 -14.38
C SER A 180 6.98 -5.70 -15.80
N PHE A 181 5.91 -6.46 -16.06
CA PHE A 181 5.28 -6.57 -17.39
C PHE A 181 4.17 -5.54 -17.60
N MET A 182 3.94 -5.12 -18.85
CA MET A 182 2.92 -4.12 -19.19
C MET A 182 1.50 -4.57 -18.81
N ARG A 183 1.14 -5.82 -19.11
CA ARG A 183 -0.15 -6.42 -18.76
C ARG A 183 0.09 -7.45 -17.67
N ASN A 184 -0.28 -7.11 -16.44
CA ASN A 184 -0.06 -7.95 -15.26
C ASN A 184 -1.25 -7.89 -14.30
N ASP A 185 -1.43 -8.95 -13.52
CA ASP A 185 -2.38 -9.04 -12.41
C ASP A 185 -1.77 -8.56 -11.09
N ALA A 186 -0.44 -8.52 -10.98
CA ALA A 186 0.30 -8.04 -9.81
C ALA A 186 -0.13 -6.64 -9.35
N PHE A 187 -0.34 -5.71 -10.27
CA PHE A 187 -0.71 -4.33 -9.96
C PHE A 187 -2.03 -4.26 -9.20
N GLN A 188 -3.08 -4.90 -9.73
CA GLN A 188 -4.41 -4.86 -9.13
C GLN A 188 -4.41 -5.58 -7.77
N ASN A 189 -3.76 -6.75 -7.70
CA ASN A 189 -3.67 -7.54 -6.48
C ASN A 189 -2.94 -6.79 -5.34
N ILE A 190 -1.85 -6.08 -5.65
CA ILE A 190 -1.15 -5.23 -4.68
C ILE A 190 -2.02 -4.05 -4.27
N LEU A 191 -2.64 -3.35 -5.24
CA LEU A 191 -3.48 -2.19 -4.96
C LEU A 191 -4.66 -2.55 -4.05
N ASP A 192 -5.39 -3.61 -4.38
CA ASP A 192 -6.54 -4.09 -3.60
C ASP A 192 -6.11 -4.50 -2.19
N SER A 193 -4.96 -5.16 -2.05
CA SER A 193 -4.41 -5.54 -0.76
C SER A 193 -4.03 -4.35 0.11
N LEU A 194 -3.41 -3.31 -0.50
CA LEU A 194 -3.07 -2.07 0.19
C LEU A 194 -4.33 -1.29 0.59
N ILE A 195 -5.35 -1.25 -0.27
CA ILE A 195 -6.63 -0.63 0.04
C ILE A 195 -7.30 -1.35 1.22
N LEU A 196 -7.37 -2.68 1.16
CA LEU A 196 -7.99 -3.48 2.19
C LEU A 196 -7.30 -3.29 3.55
N ALA A 197 -5.97 -3.46 3.58
CA ALA A 197 -5.15 -3.32 4.78
C ALA A 197 -5.09 -1.87 5.31
N GLY A 198 -5.08 -0.89 4.42
CA GLY A 198 -4.94 0.53 4.75
C GLY A 198 -6.24 1.18 5.23
N HIS A 199 -7.40 0.71 4.76
CA HIS A 199 -8.68 1.37 5.02
C HIS A 199 -9.60 0.60 5.97
N PHE A 200 -9.50 -0.72 6.05
CA PHE A 200 -10.39 -1.57 6.85
C PHE A 200 -9.65 -2.22 8.01
N LEU A 201 -10.37 -2.50 9.10
CA LEU A 201 -9.87 -3.28 10.24
C LEU A 201 -10.66 -4.59 10.30
N ILE A 202 -10.15 -5.59 9.62
CA ILE A 202 -10.63 -6.96 9.67
C ILE A 202 -9.55 -7.77 10.38
N PRO A 203 -9.75 -8.18 11.65
CA PRO A 203 -8.71 -8.81 12.46
C PRO A 203 -8.50 -10.30 12.10
N GLU A 204 -8.31 -10.58 10.81
CA GLU A 204 -8.20 -11.92 10.25
C GLU A 204 -7.07 -11.99 9.21
N VAL A 205 -6.72 -13.22 8.84
CA VAL A 205 -5.84 -13.51 7.71
C VAL A 205 -6.71 -13.66 6.46
N LEU A 206 -6.58 -12.72 5.54
CA LEU A 206 -7.37 -12.65 4.32
C LEU A 206 -6.52 -13.02 3.12
N ILE A 207 -7.11 -13.72 2.15
CA ILE A 207 -6.51 -13.90 0.83
C ILE A 207 -7.20 -12.98 -0.16
N VAL A 208 -6.43 -12.18 -0.89
CA VAL A 208 -6.91 -11.29 -1.96
C VAL A 208 -6.22 -11.68 -3.26
N MET A 209 -7.01 -12.00 -4.28
CA MET A 209 -6.53 -12.21 -5.64
C MET A 209 -7.66 -11.93 -6.64
N ASP A 210 -7.34 -11.19 -7.70
CA ASP A 210 -8.18 -11.05 -8.88
C ASP A 210 -7.80 -12.12 -9.90
N HIS A 211 -8.76 -13.03 -10.20
CA HIS A 211 -8.61 -14.03 -11.25
C HIS A 211 -9.26 -13.54 -12.54
N SER A 212 -8.83 -12.39 -13.08
CA SER A 212 -9.33 -11.87 -14.35
C SER A 212 -8.74 -12.60 -15.58
N LEU A 213 -9.01 -13.91 -15.70
CA LEU A 213 -8.92 -14.64 -16.97
C LEU A 213 -10.13 -15.52 -17.30
N GLN A 214 -11.08 -15.74 -16.39
CA GLN A 214 -12.42 -16.26 -16.71
C GLN A 214 -13.42 -15.60 -15.76
N SER A 215 -14.58 -15.19 -16.27
CA SER A 215 -15.64 -14.50 -15.53
C SER A 215 -15.81 -14.95 -14.06
N GLN A 216 -15.54 -14.04 -13.11
CA GLN A 216 -16.31 -13.76 -11.87
C GLN A 216 -15.42 -13.30 -10.70
N GLN A 217 -15.89 -12.21 -10.07
CA GLN A 217 -15.87 -11.83 -8.66
C GLN A 217 -14.60 -12.02 -7.80
N MET A 218 -14.13 -10.90 -7.26
CA MET A 218 -13.23 -10.80 -6.10
C MET A 218 -13.62 -11.84 -5.04
N SER A 219 -12.72 -12.79 -4.80
CA SER A 219 -12.90 -13.85 -3.82
C SER A 219 -12.10 -13.49 -2.57
N ILE A 220 -12.77 -12.92 -1.57
CA ILE A 220 -12.21 -12.84 -0.22
C ILE A 220 -12.48 -14.20 0.42
N ILE A 221 -11.41 -14.97 0.66
CA ILE A 221 -11.50 -16.21 1.43
C ILE A 221 -11.10 -15.86 2.86
N GLU A 222 -12.06 -15.91 3.78
CA GLU A 222 -11.84 -15.92 5.23
C GLU A 222 -11.40 -17.34 5.64
N MET A 223 -10.35 -17.46 6.46
CA MET A 223 -9.78 -18.75 6.91
C MET A 223 -9.64 -18.83 8.42
#